data_AF-A0A6J6UL03-F1
#
_entry.id   AF-A0A6J6UL03-F1
#
_cell.length_a   1.000
_cell.length_b   1.000
_cell.length_c   1.000
_cell.angle_alpha   90.00
_cell.angle_beta   90.00
_cell.angle_gamma   90.00
#
_symmetry.space_group_name_H-M   'P 1'
#
loop_
_entity.id
_entity.type
_entity.pdbx_description
1 polymer ?
#
loop_
_entity_poly.entity_id
_entity_poly.type
_entity_poly.pdbx_seq_one_letter_code
_entity_poly.pdbx_strand_id
1 'polypeptide(L)'
;MVPGAVAQERLTKTTIEMLRKFPFDQVTARELTKRAGLTLPTIARNFGSMAGLFSHVAEVLLENAIKRQSGLLTQTVTFDPDFILRSKLIAWLLAEGADPKIFKRDIFEQYSERFQTEIKTETQRTAFTFMQLMETLGQGFAIFSETMGLTRQQIADGLELIAEFRKRLPEIERSLEWNKKK
;
A
#
# COMPACT_ATOMS: atom_id res chain seq x y z
N MET A 1 -13.66 -23.88 -19.95
CA MET A 1 -12.64 -22.82 -19.81
C MET A 1 -13.05 -21.96 -18.63
N VAL A 2 -12.17 -21.69 -17.65
CA VAL A 2 -12.53 -20.84 -16.49
C VAL A 2 -12.66 -19.38 -16.96
N PRO A 3 -13.72 -18.64 -16.59
CA PRO A 3 -13.85 -17.22 -16.93
C PRO A 3 -12.66 -16.38 -16.43
N GLY A 4 -12.29 -15.33 -17.18
CA GLY A 4 -11.13 -14.49 -16.87
C GLY A 4 -11.18 -13.90 -15.45
N ALA A 5 -12.31 -13.32 -15.05
CA ALA A 5 -12.50 -12.75 -13.72
C ALA A 5 -12.32 -13.80 -12.59
N VAL A 6 -12.86 -15.00 -12.77
CA VAL A 6 -12.72 -16.10 -11.79
C VAL A 6 -11.26 -16.57 -11.72
N ALA A 7 -10.56 -16.60 -12.85
CA ALA A 7 -9.14 -16.95 -12.89
C ALA A 7 -8.27 -15.89 -12.20
N GLN A 8 -8.58 -14.60 -12.41
CA GLN A 8 -7.91 -13.49 -11.73
C GLN A 8 -8.09 -13.59 -10.22
N GLU A 9 -9.33 -13.72 -9.75
CA GLU A 9 -9.64 -13.85 -8.32
C GLU A 9 -8.88 -15.02 -7.66
N ARG A 10 -8.91 -16.20 -8.29
CA ARG A 10 -8.20 -17.39 -7.79
C ARG A 10 -6.70 -17.16 -7.71
N LEU A 11 -6.08 -16.57 -8.74
CA LEU A 11 -4.65 -16.27 -8.74
C LEU A 11 -4.30 -15.24 -7.67
N THR A 12 -5.06 -14.16 -7.56
CA THR A 12 -4.84 -13.12 -6.54
C THR A 12 -4.91 -13.71 -5.13
N LYS A 13 -5.99 -14.43 -4.81
CA LYS A 13 -6.17 -15.06 -3.49
C LYS A 13 -5.03 -16.04 -3.17
N THR A 14 -4.73 -16.94 -4.11
CA THR A 14 -3.66 -17.93 -3.93
C THR A 14 -2.30 -17.26 -3.75
N THR A 15 -2.03 -16.19 -4.49
CA THR A 15 -0.79 -15.43 -4.39
C THR A 15 -0.65 -14.78 -3.02
N ILE A 16 -1.69 -14.12 -2.51
CA ILE A 16 -1.69 -13.53 -1.17
C ILE A 16 -1.44 -14.62 -0.10
N GLU A 17 -2.14 -15.76 -0.20
CA GLU A 17 -1.96 -16.87 0.74
C GLU A 17 -0.54 -17.43 0.73
N MET A 18 0.10 -17.50 -0.44
CA MET A 18 1.49 -17.96 -0.56
C MET A 18 2.48 -16.92 -0.05
N LEU A 19 2.33 -15.65 -0.39
CA LEU A 19 3.23 -14.57 0.06
C LEU A 19 3.21 -14.36 1.59
N ARG A 20 2.14 -14.77 2.27
CA ARG A 20 2.08 -14.79 3.74
C ARG A 20 2.85 -15.95 4.39
N LYS A 21 3.16 -17.01 3.62
CA LYS A 21 3.70 -18.28 4.13
C LYS A 21 5.13 -18.56 3.66
N PHE A 22 5.49 -18.05 2.49
CA PHE A 22 6.75 -18.36 1.82
C PHE A 22 7.53 -17.07 1.51
N PRO A 23 8.88 -17.14 1.50
CA PRO A 23 9.71 -16.10 0.90
C PRO A 23 9.29 -15.78 -0.54
N PHE A 24 9.44 -14.53 -0.97
CA PHE A 24 8.89 -14.06 -2.25
C PHE A 24 9.51 -14.76 -3.46
N ASP A 25 10.80 -15.06 -3.41
CA ASP A 25 11.56 -15.81 -4.42
C ASP A 25 11.08 -17.26 -4.58
N GLN A 26 10.41 -17.83 -3.57
CA GLN A 26 9.85 -19.18 -3.61
C GLN A 26 8.42 -19.23 -4.17
N VAL A 27 7.77 -18.08 -4.37
CA VAL A 27 6.41 -18.00 -4.93
C VAL A 27 6.47 -18.01 -6.46
N THR A 28 6.63 -19.22 -7.02
CA THR A 28 6.79 -19.41 -8.47
C THR A 28 5.46 -19.50 -9.22
N ALA A 29 5.46 -19.09 -10.49
CA ALA A 29 4.30 -19.21 -11.39
C ALA A 29 3.73 -20.63 -11.44
N ARG A 30 4.59 -21.65 -11.49
CA ARG A 30 4.19 -23.07 -11.55
C ARG A 30 3.42 -23.49 -10.31
N GLU A 31 3.95 -23.18 -9.13
CA GLU A 31 3.31 -23.56 -7.87
C GLU A 31 2.02 -22.77 -7.65
N LEU A 32 2.00 -21.48 -7.99
CA LEU A 32 0.81 -20.64 -7.96
C LEU A 32 -0.32 -21.21 -8.82
N THR A 33 -0.05 -21.48 -10.11
CA THR A 33 -1.10 -21.99 -11.00
C THR A 33 -1.57 -23.37 -10.58
N LYS A 34 -0.66 -24.23 -10.08
CA LYS A 34 -1.01 -25.54 -9.55
C LYS A 34 -1.98 -25.43 -8.36
N ARG A 35 -1.68 -24.57 -7.39
CA ARG A 35 -2.55 -24.37 -6.21
C ARG A 35 -3.87 -23.69 -6.53
N ALA A 36 -3.85 -22.75 -7.49
CA ALA A 36 -5.06 -22.08 -7.96
C ALA A 36 -5.95 -22.97 -8.84
N GLY A 37 -5.50 -24.18 -9.22
CA GLY A 37 -6.20 -25.08 -10.13
C GLY A 37 -6.29 -24.52 -11.55
N LEU A 38 -5.22 -23.85 -12.01
CA LEU A 38 -5.12 -23.14 -13.28
C LEU A 38 -3.87 -23.57 -14.05
N THR A 39 -3.77 -23.15 -15.31
CA THR A 39 -2.60 -23.45 -16.16
C THR A 39 -1.64 -22.26 -16.20
N LEU A 40 -0.35 -22.53 -16.42
CA LEU A 40 0.69 -21.48 -16.50
C LEU A 40 0.34 -20.30 -17.44
N PRO A 41 -0.23 -20.52 -18.65
CA PRO A 41 -0.61 -19.42 -19.55
C PRO A 41 -1.67 -18.48 -18.98
N THR A 42 -2.40 -18.88 -17.93
CA THR A 42 -3.40 -18.03 -17.29
C THR A 42 -2.80 -16.77 -16.69
N ILE A 43 -1.56 -16.82 -16.18
CA ILE A 43 -0.89 -15.63 -15.64
C ILE A 43 -0.64 -14.61 -16.76
N ALA A 44 0.03 -15.02 -17.84
CA ALA A 44 0.33 -14.13 -18.96
C ALA A 44 -0.95 -13.55 -19.59
N ARG A 45 -2.01 -14.36 -19.73
CA ARG A 45 -3.27 -13.92 -20.33
C ARG A 45 -4.02 -12.86 -19.51
N ASN A 46 -3.97 -12.95 -18.18
CA ASN A 46 -4.78 -12.10 -17.30
C ASN A 46 -3.99 -10.95 -16.66
N PHE A 47 -2.67 -11.09 -16.56
CA PHE A 47 -1.79 -10.16 -15.87
C PHE A 47 -0.56 -9.74 -16.69
N GLY A 48 -0.39 -10.28 -17.90
CA GLY A 48 0.78 -10.04 -18.76
C GLY A 48 2.04 -10.78 -18.33
N SER A 49 2.35 -10.76 -17.03
CA SER A 49 3.54 -11.38 -16.45
C SER A 49 3.36 -11.71 -14.98
N MET A 50 4.35 -12.37 -14.38
CA MET A 50 4.38 -12.60 -12.95
C MET A 50 4.51 -11.30 -12.15
N ALA A 51 5.31 -10.34 -12.65
CA ALA A 51 5.40 -9.00 -12.08
C ALA A 51 4.06 -8.25 -12.16
N GLY A 52 3.31 -8.42 -13.25
CA GLY A 52 1.96 -7.86 -13.37
C GLY A 52 0.98 -8.45 -12.35
N LEU A 53 1.04 -9.76 -12.09
CA LEU A 53 0.26 -10.41 -11.04
C LEU A 53 0.66 -9.89 -9.65
N PHE A 54 1.94 -9.75 -9.35
CA PHE A 54 2.37 -9.20 -8.07
C PHE A 54 2.02 -7.73 -7.88
N SER A 55 2.08 -6.90 -8.93
CA SER A 55 1.60 -5.52 -8.87
C SER A 55 0.10 -5.46 -8.56
N HIS A 56 -0.70 -6.27 -9.26
CA HIS A 56 -2.14 -6.36 -8.96
C HIS A 56 -2.42 -6.84 -7.53
N VAL A 57 -1.65 -7.81 -7.03
CA VAL A 57 -1.74 -8.26 -5.63
C VAL A 57 -1.39 -7.12 -4.66
N ALA A 58 -0.39 -6.30 -4.96
CA ALA A 58 -0.04 -5.13 -4.15
C ALA A 58 -1.19 -4.11 -4.08
N GLU A 59 -1.93 -3.90 -5.17
CA GLU A 59 -3.14 -3.06 -5.19
C GLU A 59 -4.24 -3.64 -4.30
N VAL A 60 -4.54 -4.94 -4.46
CA VAL A 60 -5.58 -5.62 -3.68
C VAL A 60 -5.26 -5.64 -2.18
N LEU A 61 -3.99 -5.82 -1.80
CA LEU A 61 -3.54 -5.73 -0.42
C LEU A 61 -3.78 -4.33 0.17
N LEU A 62 -3.51 -3.27 -0.59
CA LEU A 62 -3.81 -1.89 -0.14
C LEU A 62 -5.31 -1.68 0.07
N GLU A 63 -6.12 -2.09 -0.90
CA GLU A 63 -7.57 -1.97 -0.80
C GLU A 63 -8.12 -2.71 0.41
N ASN A 64 -7.64 -3.91 0.68
CA ASN A 64 -8.05 -4.71 1.82
C ASN A 64 -7.67 -4.03 3.15
N ALA A 65 -6.44 -3.50 3.23
CA ALA A 65 -5.98 -2.75 4.40
C ALA A 65 -6.86 -1.52 4.67
N ILE A 66 -7.19 -0.76 3.61
CA ILE A 66 -8.04 0.43 3.70
C ILE A 66 -9.48 0.06 4.07
N LYS A 67 -10.08 -0.96 3.44
CA LYS A 67 -11.45 -1.42 3.72
C LYS A 67 -11.65 -1.84 5.18
N ARG A 68 -10.59 -2.30 5.86
CA ARG A 68 -10.64 -2.65 7.30
C ARG A 68 -10.56 -1.44 8.22
N GLN A 69 -10.15 -0.28 7.74
CA GLN A 69 -10.15 0.94 8.54
C GLN A 69 -11.56 1.56 8.53
N SER A 70 -12.11 1.82 9.72
CA SER A 70 -13.35 2.58 9.87
C SER A 70 -13.05 4.08 9.78
N GLY A 71 -13.10 4.64 8.57
CA GLY A 71 -12.92 6.09 8.35
C GLY A 71 -11.72 6.42 7.46
N LEU A 72 -11.07 7.55 7.72
CA LEU A 72 -9.86 7.95 6.99
C LEU A 72 -8.74 6.92 7.11
N LEU A 73 -7.78 6.99 6.18
CA LEU A 73 -6.44 6.42 6.37
C LEU A 73 -5.88 6.92 7.71
N THR A 74 -6.06 6.09 8.72
CA THR A 74 -5.59 6.27 10.07
C THR A 74 -4.23 5.59 10.17
N GLN A 75 -3.47 6.02 11.16
CA GLN A 75 -2.10 5.54 11.36
C GLN A 75 -2.02 4.05 11.68
N THR A 76 -3.13 3.48 12.13
CA THR A 76 -3.35 2.05 12.36
C THR A 76 -3.18 1.21 11.10
N VAL A 77 -3.37 1.79 9.90
CA VAL A 77 -3.07 1.08 8.64
C VAL A 77 -1.62 0.62 8.56
N THR A 78 -0.68 1.33 9.22
CA THR A 78 0.74 0.97 9.29
C THR A 78 0.98 -0.40 9.91
N PHE A 79 0.11 -0.81 10.85
CA PHE A 79 0.18 -2.12 11.49
C PHE A 79 -0.68 -3.18 10.80
N ASP A 80 -1.39 -2.83 9.73
CA ASP A 80 -2.23 -3.77 9.01
C ASP A 80 -1.35 -4.80 8.28
N PRO A 81 -1.62 -6.12 8.42
CA PRO A 81 -0.81 -7.15 7.80
C PRO A 81 -0.74 -7.06 6.27
N ASP A 82 -1.80 -6.62 5.60
CA ASP A 82 -1.79 -6.48 4.14
C ASP A 82 -1.02 -5.24 3.71
N PHE A 83 -1.09 -4.16 4.50
CA PHE A 83 -0.26 -2.97 4.24
C PHE A 83 1.24 -3.29 4.39
N ILE A 84 1.61 -4.04 5.44
CA ILE A 84 3.00 -4.49 5.65
C ILE A 84 3.44 -5.42 4.51
N LEU A 85 2.63 -6.42 4.18
CA LEU A 85 2.94 -7.37 3.11
C LEU A 85 3.08 -6.67 1.76
N ARG A 86 2.19 -5.72 1.45
CA ARG A 86 2.28 -4.88 0.25
C ARG A 86 3.60 -4.12 0.21
N SER A 87 3.95 -3.45 1.30
CA SER A 87 5.15 -2.61 1.37
C SER A 87 6.41 -3.45 1.14
N LYS A 88 6.50 -4.62 1.78
CA LYS A 88 7.59 -5.58 1.57
C LYS A 88 7.61 -6.11 0.14
N LEU A 89 6.46 -6.45 -0.45
CA LEU A 89 6.36 -6.96 -1.83
C LEU A 89 6.84 -5.92 -2.86
N ILE A 90 6.42 -4.66 -2.72
CA ILE A 90 6.86 -3.57 -3.59
C ILE A 90 8.37 -3.37 -3.47
N ALA A 91 8.90 -3.32 -2.24
CA ALA A 91 10.33 -3.15 -2.01
C ALA A 91 11.16 -4.27 -2.66
N TRP A 92 10.70 -5.52 -2.53
CA TRP A 92 11.35 -6.65 -3.19
C TRP A 92 11.29 -6.56 -4.72
N LEU A 93 10.13 -6.27 -5.30
CA LEU A 93 10.01 -6.11 -6.76
C LEU A 93 10.91 -5.01 -7.32
N LEU A 94 11.03 -3.89 -6.61
CA LEU A 94 11.93 -2.80 -6.99
C LEU A 94 13.40 -3.23 -6.91
N ALA A 95 13.78 -4.01 -5.91
CA ALA A 95 15.12 -4.58 -5.78
C ALA A 95 15.44 -5.57 -6.92
N GLU A 96 14.43 -6.31 -7.40
CA GLU A 96 14.53 -7.20 -8.57
C GLU A 96 14.47 -6.46 -9.93
N GLY A 97 14.44 -5.13 -9.92
CA GLY A 97 14.49 -4.31 -11.13
C GLY A 97 13.15 -4.05 -11.82
N ALA A 98 12.02 -4.23 -11.12
CA ALA A 98 10.72 -3.83 -11.64
C ALA A 98 10.65 -2.30 -11.87
N ASP A 99 10.01 -1.87 -12.97
CA ASP A 99 9.74 -0.45 -13.22
C ASP A 99 8.78 0.09 -12.15
N PRO A 100 9.14 1.13 -11.37
CA PRO A 100 8.26 1.71 -10.36
C PRO A 100 6.88 2.14 -10.90
N LYS A 101 6.76 2.43 -12.20
CA LYS A 101 5.51 2.85 -12.84
C LYS A 101 4.44 1.77 -12.89
N ILE A 102 4.78 0.49 -12.64
CA ILE A 102 3.79 -0.59 -12.62
C ILE A 102 2.88 -0.53 -11.38
N PHE A 103 3.28 0.19 -10.33
CA PHE A 103 2.49 0.34 -9.10
C PHE A 103 1.67 1.63 -9.17
N LYS A 104 0.35 1.49 -9.22
CA LYS A 104 -0.55 2.66 -9.29
C LYS A 104 -0.57 3.44 -7.97
N ARG A 105 -0.67 4.77 -8.09
CA ARG A 105 -0.78 5.72 -6.97
C ARG A 105 -2.21 6.25 -6.76
N ASP A 106 -3.15 5.89 -7.65
CA ASP A 106 -4.48 6.51 -7.80
C ASP A 106 -5.33 6.53 -6.51
N ILE A 107 -5.09 5.59 -5.60
CA ILE A 107 -5.78 5.55 -4.30
C ILE A 107 -5.53 6.86 -3.51
N PHE A 108 -4.31 7.39 -3.49
CA PHE A 108 -4.02 8.58 -2.67
C PHE A 108 -4.70 9.84 -3.19
N GLU A 109 -4.79 10.00 -4.51
CA GLU A 109 -5.54 11.09 -5.12
C GLU A 109 -7.02 11.00 -4.73
N GLN A 110 -7.63 9.81 -4.84
CA GLN A 110 -9.02 9.56 -4.46
C GLN A 110 -9.31 9.86 -2.98
N TYR A 111 -8.40 9.48 -2.07
CA TYR A 111 -8.60 9.71 -0.64
C TYR A 111 -8.22 11.13 -0.19
N SER A 112 -7.41 11.86 -0.96
CA SER A 112 -6.94 13.21 -0.58
C SER A 112 -8.06 14.24 -0.46
N GLU A 113 -9.07 14.20 -1.34
CA GLU A 113 -10.21 15.11 -1.29
C GLU A 113 -11.07 14.88 -0.03
N ARG A 114 -11.32 13.61 0.28
CA ARG A 114 -12.02 13.20 1.49
C ARG A 114 -11.22 13.59 2.75
N PHE A 115 -9.91 13.38 2.72
CA PHE A 115 -8.99 13.74 3.80
C PHE A 115 -8.97 15.24 4.07
N GLN A 116 -8.93 16.06 3.02
CA GLN A 116 -9.00 17.52 3.12
C GLN A 116 -10.29 17.96 3.84
N THR A 117 -11.43 17.43 3.40
CA THR A 117 -12.75 17.80 3.94
C THR A 117 -12.84 17.50 5.44
N GLU A 118 -12.35 16.34 5.86
CA GLU A 118 -12.45 15.88 7.25
C GLU A 118 -11.49 16.61 8.20
N ILE A 119 -10.32 17.04 7.73
CA ILE A 119 -9.32 17.74 8.57
C ILE A 119 -9.45 19.26 8.47
N LYS A 120 -10.31 19.74 7.56
CA LYS A 120 -10.60 21.17 7.36
C LYS A 120 -9.35 21.97 7.01
N THR A 121 -8.45 21.40 6.21
CA THR A 121 -7.34 22.17 5.62
C THR A 121 -7.88 23.06 4.49
N GLU A 122 -7.29 24.23 4.31
CA GLU A 122 -7.71 25.23 3.34
C GLU A 122 -7.40 24.77 1.90
N THR A 123 -6.37 23.94 1.69
CA THR A 123 -5.97 23.45 0.37
C THR A 123 -5.81 21.93 0.28
N GLN A 124 -6.00 21.39 -0.93
CA GLN A 124 -5.67 19.99 -1.27
C GLN A 124 -4.17 19.71 -1.17
N ARG A 125 -3.32 20.72 -1.39
CA ARG A 125 -1.86 20.59 -1.32
C ARG A 125 -1.42 20.12 0.07
N THR A 126 -1.98 20.68 1.13
CA THR A 126 -1.67 20.29 2.52
C THR A 126 -2.10 18.86 2.80
N ALA A 127 -3.34 18.51 2.42
CA ALA A 127 -3.89 17.16 2.57
C ALA A 127 -3.04 16.10 1.85
N PHE A 128 -2.73 16.35 0.57
CA PHE A 128 -1.92 15.46 -0.26
C PHE A 128 -0.50 15.28 0.31
N THR A 129 0.16 16.39 0.66
CA THR A 129 1.54 16.35 1.21
C THR A 129 1.59 15.55 2.51
N PHE A 130 0.61 15.75 3.40
CA PHE A 130 0.56 14.99 4.65
C PHE A 130 0.27 13.51 4.41
N MET A 131 -0.61 13.16 3.47
CA MET A 131 -0.85 11.77 3.10
C MET A 131 0.40 11.09 2.52
N GLN A 132 1.20 11.80 1.72
CA GLN A 132 2.48 11.29 1.23
C GLN A 132 3.48 11.06 2.37
N LEU A 133 3.54 11.97 3.35
CA LEU A 133 4.37 11.79 4.54
C LEU A 133 3.95 10.54 5.32
N MET A 134 2.65 10.38 5.58
CA MET A 134 2.07 9.21 6.24
C MET A 134 2.43 7.91 5.51
N GLU A 135 2.25 7.88 4.19
CA GLU A 135 2.55 6.70 3.37
C GLU A 135 4.04 6.36 3.44
N THR A 136 4.91 7.34 3.23
CA THR A 136 6.36 7.16 3.22
C THR A 136 6.85 6.65 4.58
N LEU A 137 6.36 7.25 5.66
CA LEU A 137 6.71 6.81 7.02
C LEU A 137 6.19 5.40 7.31
N GLY A 138 4.93 5.11 6.95
CA GLY A 138 4.32 3.80 7.16
C GLY A 138 5.05 2.70 6.38
N GLN A 139 5.38 2.94 5.11
CA GLN A 139 6.19 2.02 4.30
C GLN A 139 7.59 1.87 4.87
N GLY A 140 8.20 2.97 5.33
CA GLY A 140 9.49 2.97 6.00
C GLY A 140 9.50 2.07 7.24
N PHE A 141 8.51 2.20 8.11
CA PHE A 141 8.36 1.31 9.27
C PHE A 141 8.13 -0.15 8.86
N ALA A 142 7.30 -0.41 7.85
CA ALA A 142 7.03 -1.77 7.39
C ALA A 142 8.28 -2.48 6.83
N ILE A 143 9.21 -1.74 6.24
CA ILE A 143 10.41 -2.29 5.58
C ILE A 143 11.62 -2.29 6.52
N PHE A 144 11.88 -1.18 7.22
CA PHE A 144 13.15 -0.95 7.90
C PHE A 144 13.11 -1.13 9.42
N SER A 145 11.94 -1.27 10.04
CA SER A 145 11.82 -1.34 11.51
C SER A 145 12.70 -2.44 12.14
N GLU A 146 12.70 -3.64 11.54
CA GLU A 146 13.52 -4.77 12.01
C GLU A 146 15.02 -4.47 11.90
N THR A 147 15.46 -3.86 10.79
CA THR A 147 16.87 -3.52 10.56
C THR A 147 17.35 -2.41 11.50
N MET A 148 16.46 -1.46 11.80
CA MET A 148 16.74 -0.35 12.71
C MET A 148 16.58 -0.73 14.19
N GLY A 149 16.15 -1.96 14.50
CA GLY A 149 15.88 -2.39 15.86
C GLY A 149 14.74 -1.63 16.54
N LEU A 150 13.78 -1.09 15.77
CA LEU A 150 12.66 -0.33 16.31
C LEU A 150 11.67 -1.28 17.00
N THR A 151 11.36 -0.99 18.26
CA THR A 151 10.29 -1.66 19.00
C THR A 151 8.92 -1.22 18.50
N ARG A 152 7.89 -2.04 18.75
CA ARG A 152 6.49 -1.66 18.47
C ARG A 152 6.09 -0.35 19.16
N GLN A 153 6.60 -0.11 20.36
CA GLN A 153 6.33 1.12 21.09
C GLN A 153 6.93 2.33 20.37
N GLN A 154 8.19 2.26 19.94
CA GLN A 154 8.82 3.37 19.20
C GLN A 154 8.11 3.69 17.88
N ILE A 155 7.61 2.67 17.18
CA ILE A 155 6.77 2.88 15.99
C ILE A 155 5.46 3.59 16.38
N ALA A 156 4.80 3.13 17.45
CA ALA A 156 3.58 3.74 17.95
C ALA A 156 3.79 5.20 18.38
N ASP A 157 4.89 5.52 19.06
CA ASP A 157 5.26 6.88 19.47
C ASP A 157 5.45 7.80 18.23
N GLY A 158 6.12 7.29 17.19
CA GLY A 158 6.29 8.02 15.93
C GLY A 158 4.96 8.30 15.23
N LEU A 159 4.02 7.36 15.28
CA LEU A 159 2.67 7.55 14.76
C LEU A 159 1.87 8.54 15.63
N GLU A 160 1.98 8.47 16.95
CA GLU A 160 1.33 9.43 17.84
C GLU A 160 1.79 10.87 17.56
N LEU A 161 3.11 11.08 17.36
CA LEU A 161 3.65 12.38 16.98
C LEU A 161 3.05 12.90 15.67
N ILE A 162 2.88 12.02 14.68
CA ILE A 162 2.27 12.38 13.40
C ILE A 162 0.78 12.70 13.58
N ALA A 163 0.11 12.12 14.58
CA ALA A 163 -1.29 12.43 14.89
C ALA A 163 -1.42 13.85 15.42
N GLU A 164 -0.45 14.28 16.23
CA GLU A 164 -0.35 15.65 16.70
C GLU A 164 -0.04 16.63 15.58
N PHE A 165 0.85 16.27 14.65
CA PHE A 165 1.07 17.11 13.45
C PHE A 165 -0.20 17.26 12.62
N ARG A 166 -0.98 16.19 12.45
CA ARG A 166 -2.27 16.24 11.74
C ARG A 166 -3.20 17.31 12.33
N LYS A 167 -3.28 17.42 13.65
CA LYS A 167 -4.14 18.40 14.34
C LYS A 167 -3.72 19.85 14.08
N ARG A 168 -2.43 20.06 13.79
CA ARG A 168 -1.84 21.39 13.54
C ARG A 168 -1.72 21.74 12.06
N LEU A 169 -2.20 20.89 11.15
CA LEU A 169 -2.08 21.13 9.71
C LEU A 169 -2.63 22.49 9.25
N PRO A 170 -3.80 22.99 9.73
CA PRO A 170 -4.28 24.31 9.34
C PRO A 170 -3.32 25.45 9.74
N GLU A 171 -2.66 25.34 10.90
CA GLU A 171 -1.69 26.33 11.36
C GLU A 171 -0.41 26.28 10.51
N ILE A 172 0.08 25.05 10.25
CA ILE A 172 1.25 24.80 9.39
C ILE A 172 0.98 25.36 7.98
N GLU A 173 -0.18 25.10 7.41
CA GLU A 173 -0.59 25.61 6.10
C GLU A 173 -0.56 27.13 6.00
N ARG A 174 -1.08 27.83 7.02
CA ARG A 174 -1.01 29.30 7.08
C ARG A 174 0.43 29.79 7.21
N SER A 175 1.25 29.13 8.04
CA SER A 175 2.65 29.52 8.24
C SER A 175 3.51 29.34 6.98
N LEU A 176 3.19 28.35 6.15
CA LEU A 176 3.82 28.10 4.86
C LEU A 176 3.25 28.97 3.73
N GLU A 177 2.24 29.78 4.03
CA GLU A 177 1.48 30.60 3.09
C GLU A 177 0.84 29.80 1.94
N TRP A 178 0.58 28.51 2.14
CA TRP A 178 0.01 27.64 1.12
C TRP A 178 -1.47 27.90 0.87
N ASN A 179 -2.13 28.61 1.78
CA ASN A 179 -3.50 29.05 1.64
C ASN A 179 -3.67 30.31 0.77
N LYS A 180 -2.59 31.01 0.41
CA LYS A 180 -2.67 32.11 -0.54
C LYS A 180 -2.83 31.54 -1.94
N LYS A 181 -3.93 31.88 -2.63
CA LYS A 181 -4.05 31.63 -4.07
C LYS A 181 -2.91 32.38 -4.78
N LYS A 182 -2.04 31.66 -5.48
CA LYS A 182 -1.12 32.26 -6.45
C LYS A 182 -1.89 32.77 -7.65
#